data_AF-A0A954KJJ2-F1
#
_entry.id   AF-A0A954KJJ2-F1
#
_cell.length_a   1.000
_cell.length_b   1.000
_cell.length_c   1.000
_cell.angle_alpha   90.00
_cell.angle_beta   90.00
_cell.angle_gamma   90.00
#
_symmetry.space_group_name_H-M   'P 1'
#
loop_
_entity.id
_entity.type
_entity.pdbx_description
1 polymer ?
#
loop_
_entity_poly.entity_id
_entity_poly.type
_entity_poly.pdbx_seq_one_letter_code
_entity_poly.pdbx_strand_id
1 'polypeptide(L)'
;TSSIVRSSVNIQAGGKSKWSTMIHGGLLAISVLLFPAVIDLIPLSCLAAVLLVTGWSLINPRIAADKWKKGMPHFIPFVVTIIAIVFSDLLFGTFLGLIVSLLFVLYTNSNQRLKSVTERHLSGTVQRIELPNQLSFLDVRVLQQTLDSIPDGSEVLLDARNTNYIDPDVGQFLRDYKRRYAPLKSLNISHIGFGARHGIEDEVLFVDHCSREIQDQLTPADVLKALREGNLRYRNGEQLTRDAARSRSATATGQYPMAVLLSCIDSRAPTELVFDLGLGDIFSVRVAGNITSPKVLGSMEYSCGVAGAKLVLVMGHTRCGAVTEAVHRLVHSQVNPKTAMCDHLESIVSDIQKAVDRDMLRRIIEATPDEQIILIDRVARRNVALVMDSILEQSSVLRGLAESGKIAIVGAIYNVASGEIDLFPHLLTQFDLADTDVSTPIK
;
A
#
# COMPACT_ATOMS: atom_id res chain seq x y z
N THR A 1 47.11 -24.82 -6.55
CA THR A 1 45.77 -25.32 -6.91
C THR A 1 45.39 -26.47 -5.99
N SER A 2 44.40 -26.27 -5.11
CA SER A 2 43.86 -27.39 -4.32
C SER A 2 43.16 -28.35 -5.27
N SER A 3 43.57 -29.62 -5.31
CA SER A 3 42.93 -30.64 -6.12
C SER A 3 41.58 -31.01 -5.48
N ILE A 4 40.51 -30.41 -5.98
CA ILE A 4 39.13 -30.60 -5.49
C ILE A 4 38.77 -32.10 -5.46
N VAL A 5 39.19 -32.85 -6.48
CA VAL A 5 38.94 -34.30 -6.59
C VAL A 5 39.67 -35.07 -5.50
N ARG A 6 40.97 -34.82 -5.26
CA ARG A 6 41.73 -35.50 -4.20
C ARG A 6 41.20 -35.16 -2.81
N SER A 7 40.81 -33.90 -2.59
CA SER A 7 40.20 -33.49 -1.33
C SER A 7 38.86 -34.17 -1.08
N SER A 8 38.01 -34.29 -2.11
CA SER A 8 36.71 -34.97 -2.02
C SER A 8 36.87 -36.46 -1.70
N VAL A 9 37.80 -37.14 -2.38
CA VAL A 9 38.09 -38.56 -2.13
C VAL A 9 38.67 -38.78 -0.73
N ASN A 10 39.57 -37.92 -0.28
CA ASN A 10 40.15 -37.99 1.07
C ASN A 10 39.08 -37.83 2.18
N ILE A 11 38.12 -36.92 2.00
CA ILE A 11 37.02 -36.71 2.95
C ILE A 11 36.04 -37.90 2.94
N GLN A 12 35.69 -38.43 1.76
CA GLN A 12 34.84 -39.62 1.64
C GLN A 12 35.49 -40.86 2.26
N ALA A 13 36.82 -40.98 2.19
CA ALA A 13 37.59 -42.03 2.86
C ALA A 13 37.76 -41.81 4.37
N GLY A 14 37.13 -40.79 4.96
CA GLY A 14 37.16 -40.52 6.40
C GLY A 14 38.35 -39.68 6.88
N GLY A 15 39.13 -39.10 5.97
CA GLY A 15 40.24 -38.21 6.29
C GLY A 15 39.76 -36.91 6.93
N LYS A 16 40.04 -36.72 8.22
CA LYS A 16 39.61 -35.55 9.01
C LYS A 16 40.75 -34.63 9.46
N SER A 17 42.00 -35.02 9.22
CA SER A 17 43.18 -34.30 9.72
C SER A 17 44.18 -34.01 8.61
N LYS A 18 45.04 -33.01 8.83
CA LYS A 18 46.16 -32.66 7.93
C LYS A 18 47.14 -33.83 7.75
N TRP A 19 47.20 -34.74 8.71
CA TRP A 19 48.02 -35.96 8.63
C TRP A 19 47.66 -36.82 7.42
N SER A 20 46.37 -36.92 7.04
CA SER A 20 45.98 -37.69 5.85
C SER A 20 46.64 -37.14 4.58
N THR A 21 46.65 -35.80 4.43
CA THR A 21 47.30 -35.14 3.30
C THR A 21 48.82 -35.30 3.33
N MET A 22 49.44 -35.23 4.51
CA MET A 22 50.89 -35.42 4.68
C MET A 22 51.31 -36.86 4.36
N ILE A 23 50.56 -37.86 4.84
CA ILE A 23 50.82 -39.28 4.56
C ILE A 23 50.64 -39.56 3.07
N HIS A 24 49.56 -39.05 2.44
CA HIS A 24 49.36 -39.20 1.00
C HIS A 24 50.49 -38.56 0.18
N GLY A 25 50.93 -37.36 0.56
CA GLY A 25 52.08 -36.69 -0.04
C GLY A 25 53.37 -37.49 0.11
N GLY A 26 53.61 -38.07 1.28
CA GLY A 26 54.74 -38.96 1.54
C GLY A 26 54.71 -40.23 0.70
N LEU A 27 53.56 -40.89 0.60
CA LEU A 27 53.37 -42.08 -0.25
C LEU A 27 53.59 -41.77 -1.73
N LEU A 28 53.13 -40.62 -2.22
CA LEU A 28 53.40 -40.17 -3.57
C LEU A 28 54.90 -39.95 -3.80
N ALA A 29 55.60 -39.29 -2.87
CA ALA A 29 57.04 -39.07 -2.97
C ALA A 29 57.82 -40.40 -3.00
N ILE A 30 57.48 -41.34 -2.10
CA ILE A 30 58.07 -42.69 -2.08
C ILE A 30 57.80 -43.43 -3.39
N SER A 31 56.57 -43.36 -3.91
CA SER A 31 56.18 -44.05 -5.15
C SER A 31 56.95 -43.53 -6.36
N VAL A 32 57.17 -42.21 -6.45
CA VAL A 32 57.94 -41.61 -7.55
C VAL A 32 59.43 -41.96 -7.45
N LEU A 33 59.97 -42.08 -6.24
CA LEU A 33 61.38 -42.44 -6.02
C LEU A 33 61.67 -43.92 -6.27
N LEU A 34 60.77 -44.82 -5.85
CA LEU A 34 61.03 -46.27 -5.89
C LEU A 34 60.60 -46.93 -7.21
N PHE A 35 59.65 -46.37 -7.95
CA PHE A 35 59.06 -47.02 -9.12
C PHE A 35 59.14 -46.23 -10.45
N PRO A 36 60.24 -45.52 -10.77
CA PRO A 36 60.33 -44.75 -12.02
C PRO A 36 60.18 -45.63 -13.27
N ALA A 37 60.84 -46.79 -13.31
CA ALA A 37 60.76 -47.72 -14.44
C ALA A 37 59.35 -48.29 -14.69
N VAL A 38 58.51 -48.36 -13.66
CA VAL A 38 57.12 -48.81 -13.78
C VAL A 38 56.21 -47.67 -14.24
N ILE A 39 56.48 -46.44 -13.80
CA ILE A 39 55.74 -45.24 -14.23
C ILE A 39 55.96 -44.99 -15.73
N ASP A 40 57.16 -45.21 -16.25
CA ASP A 40 57.49 -45.03 -17.67
C ASP A 40 56.78 -46.07 -18.58
N LEU A 41 56.31 -47.19 -18.02
CA LEU A 41 55.52 -48.20 -18.75
C LEU A 41 54.04 -47.81 -18.90
N ILE A 42 53.58 -46.73 -18.25
CA ILE A 42 52.17 -46.31 -18.30
C ILE A 42 51.85 -45.77 -19.70
N PRO A 43 50.91 -46.39 -20.43
CA PRO A 43 50.52 -45.89 -21.75
C PRO A 43 49.87 -44.51 -21.65
N LEU A 44 50.21 -43.59 -22.57
CA LEU A 44 49.62 -42.25 -22.65
C LEU A 44 48.10 -42.28 -22.82
N SER A 45 47.55 -43.33 -23.43
CA SER A 45 46.11 -43.54 -23.59
C SER A 45 45.40 -43.70 -22.24
N CYS A 46 46.03 -44.33 -21.25
CA CYS A 46 45.49 -44.46 -19.90
C CYS A 46 45.39 -43.09 -19.22
N LEU A 47 46.42 -42.24 -19.37
CA LEU A 47 46.42 -40.89 -18.81
C LEU A 47 45.35 -40.00 -19.50
N ALA A 48 45.24 -40.09 -20.82
CA ALA A 48 44.22 -39.39 -21.59
C ALA A 48 42.80 -39.81 -21.17
N ALA A 49 42.55 -41.10 -20.95
CA ALA A 49 41.27 -41.61 -20.45
C ALA A 49 40.94 -41.05 -19.05
N VAL A 50 41.91 -40.99 -18.14
CA VAL A 50 41.74 -40.37 -16.81
C VAL A 50 41.41 -38.88 -16.95
N LEU A 51 42.08 -38.14 -17.84
CA LEU A 51 41.81 -36.72 -18.08
C LEU A 51 40.41 -36.48 -18.67
N LEU A 52 39.96 -37.32 -19.60
CA LEU A 52 38.61 -37.21 -20.18
C LEU A 52 37.52 -37.50 -19.15
N VAL A 53 37.66 -38.56 -18.35
CA VAL A 53 36.68 -38.91 -17.31
C VAL A 53 36.64 -37.84 -16.21
N THR A 54 37.80 -37.34 -15.78
CA THR A 54 37.86 -36.27 -14.79
C THR A 54 37.30 -34.97 -15.34
N GLY A 55 37.63 -34.60 -16.58
CA GLY A 55 37.06 -33.43 -17.25
C GLY A 55 35.54 -33.50 -17.38
N TRP A 56 35.01 -34.65 -17.81
CA TRP A 56 33.56 -34.89 -17.93
C TRP A 56 32.84 -34.80 -16.57
N SER A 57 33.40 -35.40 -15.53
CA SER A 57 32.78 -35.39 -14.19
C SER A 57 32.74 -34.00 -13.53
N LEU A 58 33.54 -33.05 -14.00
CA LEU A 58 33.53 -31.66 -13.52
C LEU A 58 32.42 -30.81 -14.18
N ILE A 59 31.87 -31.24 -15.32
CA ILE A 59 30.78 -30.54 -15.99
C ILE A 59 29.48 -30.83 -15.26
N ASN A 60 28.92 -29.82 -14.57
CA ASN A 60 27.64 -29.93 -13.90
C ASN A 60 26.53 -29.26 -14.71
N PRO A 61 25.70 -30.02 -15.46
CA PRO A 61 24.65 -29.45 -16.33
C PRO A 61 23.59 -28.67 -15.54
N ARG A 62 23.46 -28.93 -14.23
CA ARG A 62 22.52 -28.18 -13.37
C ARG A 62 22.92 -26.71 -13.23
N ILE A 63 24.22 -26.38 -13.30
CA ILE A 63 24.68 -24.99 -13.23
C ILE A 63 24.23 -24.22 -14.45
N ALA A 64 24.38 -24.79 -15.65
CA ALA A 64 23.91 -24.16 -16.88
C ALA A 64 22.37 -23.99 -16.87
N ALA A 65 21.64 -25.00 -16.40
CA ALA A 65 20.19 -24.92 -16.25
C ALA A 65 19.75 -23.86 -15.23
N ASP A 66 20.44 -23.73 -14.10
CA ASP A 66 20.18 -22.68 -13.10
C ASP A 66 20.41 -21.28 -13.68
N LYS A 67 21.50 -21.07 -14.43
CA LYS A 67 21.76 -19.78 -15.10
C LYS A 67 20.72 -19.44 -16.15
N TRP A 68 20.25 -20.43 -16.92
CA TRP A 68 19.16 -20.24 -17.87
C TRP A 68 17.85 -19.84 -17.17
N LYS A 69 17.50 -20.52 -16.07
CA LYS A 69 16.30 -20.20 -15.27
C LYS A 69 16.32 -18.80 -14.67
N LYS A 70 17.51 -18.29 -14.31
CA LYS A 70 17.68 -16.91 -13.81
C LYS A 70 17.52 -15.84 -14.89
N GLY A 71 17.45 -16.23 -16.17
CA GLY A 71 17.18 -15.34 -17.29
C GLY A 71 18.40 -15.02 -18.16
N MET A 72 18.14 -14.41 -19.32
CA MET A 72 19.15 -14.06 -20.32
C MET A 72 20.31 -13.20 -19.78
N PRO A 73 20.10 -12.22 -18.87
CA PRO A 73 21.19 -11.41 -18.32
C PRO A 73 22.25 -12.22 -17.56
N HIS A 74 21.90 -13.40 -17.05
CA HIS A 74 22.85 -14.29 -16.36
C HIS A 74 23.38 -15.41 -17.26
N PHE A 75 22.59 -15.84 -18.24
CA PHE A 75 22.97 -16.93 -19.13
C PHE A 75 23.97 -16.49 -20.22
N ILE A 76 23.77 -15.31 -20.81
CA ILE A 76 24.64 -14.82 -21.90
C ILE A 76 26.09 -14.64 -21.44
N PRO A 77 26.39 -13.91 -20.34
CA PRO A 77 27.77 -13.77 -19.89
C PRO A 77 28.43 -15.12 -19.55
N PHE A 78 27.65 -16.07 -19.00
CA PHE A 78 28.12 -17.41 -18.69
C PHE A 78 28.56 -18.18 -19.95
N VAL A 79 27.74 -18.19 -21.00
CA VAL A 79 28.08 -18.87 -22.27
C VAL A 79 29.25 -18.18 -22.95
N VAL A 80 29.28 -16.84 -22.97
CA VAL A 80 30.40 -16.08 -23.56
C VAL A 80 31.71 -16.40 -22.84
N THR A 81 31.69 -16.52 -21.51
CA THR A 81 32.86 -16.90 -20.71
C THR A 81 33.36 -18.29 -21.11
N ILE A 82 32.47 -19.29 -21.25
CA ILE A 82 32.84 -20.66 -21.64
C ILE A 82 33.48 -20.67 -23.04
N ILE A 83 32.81 -20.04 -24.00
CA ILE A 83 33.30 -19.98 -25.39
C ILE A 83 34.67 -19.30 -25.42
N ALA A 84 34.82 -18.17 -24.72
CA ALA A 84 36.09 -17.45 -24.67
C ALA A 84 37.23 -18.32 -24.08
N ILE A 85 37.00 -19.02 -22.97
CA ILE A 85 38.00 -19.92 -22.37
C ILE A 85 38.41 -21.03 -23.34
N VAL A 86 37.48 -21.60 -24.10
CA VAL A 86 37.76 -22.70 -25.04
C VAL A 86 38.61 -22.25 -26.22
N PHE A 87 38.39 -21.02 -26.73
CA PHE A 87 39.08 -20.51 -27.93
C PHE A 87 40.32 -19.66 -27.64
N SER A 88 40.58 -19.33 -26.38
CA SER A 88 41.75 -18.54 -25.99
C SER A 88 42.45 -19.20 -24.81
N ASP A 89 42.30 -18.64 -23.62
CA ASP A 89 42.84 -19.15 -22.37
C ASP A 89 41.94 -18.72 -21.20
N LEU A 90 42.22 -19.28 -20.02
CA LEU A 90 41.43 -19.05 -18.82
C LEU A 90 41.45 -17.58 -18.38
N LEU A 91 42.61 -16.90 -18.48
CA LEU A 91 42.75 -15.53 -18.00
C LEU A 91 41.96 -14.57 -18.91
N PHE A 92 42.14 -14.67 -20.22
CA PHE A 92 41.40 -13.83 -21.17
C PHE A 92 39.89 -14.10 -21.08
N GLY A 93 39.49 -15.38 -21.07
CA GLY A 93 38.08 -15.75 -21.04
C GLY A 93 37.35 -15.29 -19.78
N THR A 94 38.00 -15.38 -18.61
CA THR A 94 37.43 -14.88 -17.35
C THR A 94 37.32 -13.35 -17.32
N PHE A 95 38.33 -12.63 -17.83
CA PHE A 95 38.28 -11.17 -17.92
C PHE A 95 37.16 -10.68 -18.85
N LEU A 96 37.03 -11.28 -20.03
CA LEU A 96 35.96 -10.97 -20.97
C LEU A 96 34.58 -11.27 -20.37
N GLY A 97 34.45 -12.41 -19.68
CA GLY A 97 33.23 -12.79 -18.97
C GLY A 97 32.80 -11.78 -17.91
N LEU A 98 33.75 -11.23 -17.15
CA LEU A 98 33.49 -10.18 -16.15
C LEU A 98 33.03 -8.88 -16.80
N ILE A 99 33.67 -8.44 -17.89
CA ILE A 99 33.26 -7.24 -18.63
C ILE A 99 31.84 -7.39 -19.16
N VAL A 100 31.53 -8.51 -19.83
CA VAL A 100 30.19 -8.76 -20.38
C VAL A 100 29.15 -8.83 -19.26
N SER A 101 29.47 -9.48 -18.13
CA SER A 101 28.59 -9.52 -16.96
C SER A 101 28.30 -8.11 -16.43
N LEU A 102 29.33 -7.28 -16.30
CA LEU A 102 29.20 -5.89 -15.83
C LEU A 102 28.30 -5.07 -16.77
N LEU A 103 28.52 -5.16 -18.08
CA LEU A 103 27.71 -4.45 -19.09
C LEU A 103 26.24 -4.88 -19.04
N PHE A 104 25.95 -6.17 -18.89
CA PHE A 104 24.58 -6.67 -18.76
C PHE A 104 23.89 -6.21 -17.47
N VAL A 105 24.62 -6.20 -16.34
CA VAL A 105 24.10 -5.69 -15.07
C VAL A 105 23.75 -4.20 -15.21
N LEU A 106 24.63 -3.40 -15.81
CA LEU A 106 24.38 -1.98 -16.04
C LEU A 106 23.18 -1.75 -16.97
N TYR A 107 23.09 -2.47 -18.09
CA TYR A 107 21.97 -2.35 -19.03
C TYR A 107 20.62 -2.74 -18.41
N THR A 108 20.60 -3.83 -17.64
CA THR A 108 19.37 -4.32 -17.02
C THR A 108 18.91 -3.39 -15.89
N ASN A 109 19.84 -2.81 -15.13
CA ASN A 109 19.53 -1.86 -14.08
C ASN A 109 18.98 -0.54 -14.66
N SER A 110 19.59 -0.03 -15.75
CA SER A 110 19.18 1.23 -16.40
C SER A 110 17.78 1.22 -17.02
N ASN A 111 17.16 0.05 -17.23
CA ASN A 111 15.84 -0.08 -17.86
C ASN A 111 14.69 -0.25 -16.87
N GLN A 112 14.91 -0.03 -15.58
CA GLN A 112 13.82 -0.07 -14.60
C GLN A 112 12.88 1.13 -14.79
N ARG A 113 11.58 0.87 -14.88
CA ARG A 113 10.56 1.93 -14.94
C ARG A 113 10.34 2.49 -13.54
N LEU A 114 10.26 3.81 -13.43
CA LEU A 114 9.83 4.46 -12.21
C LEU A 114 8.36 4.12 -11.93
N LYS A 115 8.05 3.86 -10.66
CA LYS A 115 6.68 3.60 -10.24
C LYS A 115 5.94 4.94 -10.15
N SER A 116 5.05 5.21 -11.11
CA SER A 116 4.16 6.37 -11.09
C SER A 116 2.76 5.95 -10.67
N VAL A 117 2.21 6.59 -9.64
CA VAL A 117 0.84 6.38 -9.17
C VAL A 117 0.09 7.69 -9.27
N THR A 118 -1.10 7.65 -9.87
CA THR A 118 -1.99 8.81 -9.93
C THR A 118 -2.85 8.84 -8.68
N GLU A 119 -2.64 9.84 -7.83
CA GLU A 119 -3.38 10.06 -6.58
C GLU A 119 -4.45 11.12 -6.79
N ARG A 120 -5.67 10.88 -6.32
CA ARG A 120 -6.72 11.90 -6.29
C ARG A 120 -6.79 12.53 -4.91
N HIS A 121 -6.45 13.81 -4.86
CA HIS A 121 -6.57 14.67 -3.69
C HIS A 121 -7.81 15.57 -3.84
N LEU A 122 -8.20 16.24 -2.76
CA LEU A 122 -9.36 17.15 -2.77
C LEU A 122 -9.13 18.38 -3.65
N SER A 123 -7.88 18.81 -3.78
CA SER A 123 -7.45 19.93 -4.63
C SER A 123 -7.30 19.55 -6.11
N GLY A 124 -7.29 18.25 -6.45
CA GLY A 124 -7.09 17.79 -7.81
C GLY A 124 -6.36 16.45 -7.89
N THR A 125 -5.98 16.07 -9.11
CA THR A 125 -5.22 14.84 -9.35
C THR A 125 -3.72 15.14 -9.32
N VAL A 126 -2.97 14.40 -8.50
CA VAL A 126 -1.52 14.51 -8.34
C VAL A 126 -0.87 13.24 -8.86
N GLN A 127 0.10 13.37 -9.76
CA GLN A 127 0.90 12.23 -10.22
C GLN A 127 2.11 12.05 -9.30
N ARG A 128 2.08 11.04 -8.43
CA ARG A 128 3.19 10.70 -7.54
C ARG A 128 4.17 9.79 -8.27
N ILE A 129 5.44 10.20 -8.33
CA ILE A 129 6.56 9.40 -8.84
C ILE A 129 7.39 8.96 -7.65
N GLU A 130 7.35 7.66 -7.36
CA GLU A 130 8.15 7.06 -6.30
C GLU A 130 9.58 6.83 -6.79
N LEU A 131 10.53 7.49 -6.13
CA LEU A 131 11.94 7.37 -6.47
C LEU A 131 12.51 6.08 -5.86
N PRO A 132 13.41 5.39 -6.58
CA PRO A 132 14.05 4.19 -6.07
C PRO A 132 14.96 4.49 -4.87
N ASN A 133 15.38 3.45 -4.15
CA ASN A 133 16.26 3.57 -2.99
C ASN A 133 17.60 4.25 -3.34
N GLN A 134 18.11 4.00 -4.55
CA GLN A 134 19.33 4.60 -5.08
C GLN A 134 19.04 5.19 -6.45
N LEU A 135 19.32 6.50 -6.59
CA LEU A 135 19.29 7.22 -7.86
C LEU A 135 20.72 7.47 -8.31
N SER A 136 21.07 6.88 -9.45
CA SER A 136 22.37 7.01 -10.10
C SER A 136 22.27 7.93 -11.33
N PHE A 137 23.41 8.35 -11.87
CA PHE A 137 23.47 9.12 -13.12
C PHE A 137 22.73 8.45 -14.29
N LEU A 138 22.66 7.12 -14.34
CA LEU A 138 21.98 6.38 -15.42
C LEU A 138 20.46 6.62 -15.41
N ASP A 139 19.89 6.99 -14.28
CA ASP A 139 18.45 7.17 -14.09
C ASP A 139 17.93 8.52 -14.63
N VAL A 140 18.83 9.47 -14.94
CA VAL A 140 18.46 10.78 -15.51
C VAL A 140 17.61 10.62 -16.77
N ARG A 141 17.94 9.66 -17.64
CA ARG A 141 17.19 9.41 -18.86
C ARG A 141 15.77 8.90 -18.59
N VAL A 142 15.62 8.00 -17.62
CA VAL A 142 14.31 7.45 -17.24
C VAL A 142 13.47 8.54 -16.59
N LEU A 143 14.04 9.30 -15.65
CA LEU A 143 13.40 10.44 -15.01
C LEU A 143 12.91 11.46 -16.05
N GLN A 144 13.76 11.82 -17.02
CA GLN A 144 13.39 12.74 -18.08
C GLN A 144 12.23 12.20 -18.92
N GLN A 145 12.29 10.93 -19.37
CA GLN A 145 11.20 10.33 -20.14
C GLN A 145 9.89 10.27 -19.36
N THR A 146 9.95 9.93 -18.06
CA THR A 146 8.77 9.89 -17.20
C THR A 146 8.16 11.27 -17.03
N LEU A 147 8.97 12.28 -16.66
CA LEU A 147 8.51 13.66 -16.49
C LEU A 147 8.02 14.26 -17.82
N ASP A 148 8.61 13.87 -18.94
CA ASP A 148 8.19 14.36 -20.25
C ASP A 148 6.87 13.76 -20.71
N SER A 149 6.53 12.56 -20.25
CA SER A 149 5.26 11.88 -20.57
C SER A 149 4.06 12.41 -19.79
N ILE A 150 4.28 13.29 -18.81
CA ILE A 150 3.24 13.88 -17.97
C ILE A 150 2.45 14.92 -18.78
N PRO A 151 1.11 14.91 -18.74
CA PRO A 151 0.29 15.93 -19.39
C PRO A 151 0.56 17.35 -18.86
N ASP A 152 0.48 18.34 -19.73
CA ASP A 152 0.62 19.75 -19.36
C ASP A 152 -0.43 20.16 -18.30
N GLY A 153 -0.04 21.03 -17.37
CA GLY A 153 -0.91 21.50 -16.28
C GLY A 153 -1.09 20.53 -15.11
N SER A 154 -0.35 19.42 -15.07
CA SER A 154 -0.46 18.42 -14.00
C SER A 154 0.28 18.82 -12.72
N GLU A 155 -0.28 18.42 -11.57
CA GLU A 155 0.40 18.41 -10.28
C GLU A 155 1.25 17.13 -10.17
N VAL A 156 2.54 17.27 -9.82
CA VAL A 156 3.48 16.15 -9.76
C VAL A 156 4.14 16.12 -8.39
N LEU A 157 4.18 14.96 -7.75
CA LEU A 157 4.90 14.75 -6.49
C LEU A 157 6.09 13.80 -6.70
N LEU A 158 7.30 14.29 -6.50
CA LEU A 158 8.50 13.46 -6.43
C LEU A 158 8.71 12.99 -5.00
N ASP A 159 8.66 11.67 -4.81
CA ASP A 159 8.72 11.03 -3.50
C ASP A 159 10.05 10.31 -3.28
N ALA A 160 10.91 10.92 -2.48
CA ALA A 160 12.26 10.46 -2.13
C ALA A 160 12.35 9.88 -0.71
N ARG A 161 11.24 9.62 -0.01
CA ARG A 161 11.27 9.20 1.41
C ARG A 161 12.02 7.89 1.67
N ASN A 162 12.00 6.99 0.69
CA ASN A 162 12.71 5.71 0.72
C ASN A 162 14.04 5.74 -0.03
N THR A 163 14.45 6.92 -0.52
CA THR A 163 15.69 7.12 -1.28
C THR A 163 16.82 7.46 -0.32
N ASN A 164 17.83 6.59 -0.29
CA ASN A 164 19.01 6.75 0.56
C ASN A 164 20.14 7.53 -0.13
N TYR A 165 20.23 7.41 -1.44
CA TYR A 165 21.29 8.05 -2.22
C TYR A 165 20.71 8.66 -3.49
N ILE A 166 21.06 9.92 -3.75
CA ILE A 166 20.79 10.63 -4.98
C ILE A 166 22.11 11.18 -5.47
N ASP A 167 22.51 10.77 -6.68
CA ASP A 167 23.68 11.31 -7.33
C ASP A 167 23.55 12.85 -7.51
N PRO A 168 24.61 13.65 -7.26
CA PRO A 168 24.55 15.10 -7.40
C PRO A 168 24.05 15.57 -8.78
N ASP A 169 24.36 14.84 -9.85
CA ASP A 169 23.92 15.17 -11.20
C ASP A 169 22.42 14.94 -11.39
N VAL A 170 21.85 13.90 -10.75
CA VAL A 170 20.40 13.68 -10.71
C VAL A 170 19.71 14.79 -9.93
N GLY A 171 20.27 15.18 -8.77
CA GLY A 171 19.74 16.29 -7.98
C GLY A 171 19.78 17.61 -8.77
N GLN A 172 20.86 17.86 -9.51
CA GLN A 172 20.98 19.03 -10.37
C GLN A 172 19.97 19.00 -11.53
N PHE A 173 19.80 17.84 -12.17
CA PHE A 173 18.80 17.62 -13.19
C PHE A 173 17.39 17.94 -12.68
N LEU A 174 16.98 17.44 -11.51
CA LEU A 174 15.66 17.70 -10.95
C LEU A 174 15.43 19.19 -10.68
N ARG A 175 16.43 19.90 -10.14
CA ARG A 175 16.38 21.36 -9.94
C ARG A 175 16.25 22.11 -11.25
N ASP A 176 17.03 21.74 -12.26
CA ASP A 176 16.98 22.37 -13.57
C ASP A 176 15.68 22.05 -14.32
N TYR A 177 15.14 20.84 -14.16
CA TYR A 177 13.84 20.45 -14.70
C TYR A 177 12.72 21.32 -14.12
N LYS A 178 12.62 21.40 -12.78
CA LYS A 178 11.63 22.25 -12.09
C LYS A 178 11.74 23.72 -12.47
N ARG A 179 12.97 24.25 -12.62
CA ARG A 179 13.18 25.68 -12.93
C ARG A 179 12.95 26.04 -14.39
N ARG A 180 13.36 25.18 -15.34
CA ARG A 180 13.40 25.53 -16.77
C ARG A 180 12.30 24.88 -17.59
N TYR A 181 11.95 23.64 -17.29
CA TYR A 181 11.06 22.83 -18.14
C TYR A 181 9.65 22.74 -17.56
N ALA A 182 9.49 22.64 -16.25
CA ALA A 182 8.18 22.60 -15.61
C ALA A 182 7.31 23.82 -15.96
N PRO A 183 7.81 25.08 -15.98
CA PRO A 183 7.00 26.23 -16.38
C PRO A 183 6.52 26.18 -17.84
N LEU A 184 7.29 25.56 -18.73
CA LEU A 184 6.90 25.43 -20.15
C LEU A 184 5.69 24.52 -20.34
N LYS A 185 5.55 23.51 -19.47
CA LYS A 185 4.42 22.58 -19.45
C LYS A 185 3.37 22.94 -18.39
N SER A 186 3.52 24.09 -17.72
CA SER A 186 2.68 24.47 -16.56
C SER A 186 2.60 23.37 -15.48
N LEU A 187 3.69 22.62 -15.27
CA LEU A 187 3.75 21.56 -14.26
C LEU A 187 4.10 22.14 -12.89
N ASN A 188 3.32 21.76 -11.88
CA ASN A 188 3.60 22.08 -10.49
C ASN A 188 4.29 20.89 -9.82
N ILE A 189 5.60 21.01 -9.60
CA ILE A 189 6.42 19.92 -9.06
C ILE A 189 6.66 20.11 -7.57
N SER A 190 6.10 19.20 -6.79
CA SER A 190 6.27 19.02 -5.36
C SER A 190 7.37 18.00 -5.06
N HIS A 191 8.08 18.20 -3.95
CA HIS A 191 9.15 17.32 -3.46
C HIS A 191 8.86 16.90 -2.01
N ILE A 192 9.05 15.61 -1.71
CA ILE A 192 8.99 15.08 -0.34
C ILE A 192 10.13 14.09 -0.11
N GLY A 193 10.78 14.16 1.06
CA GLY A 193 11.82 13.22 1.46
C GLY A 193 13.22 13.54 0.91
N PHE A 194 13.44 14.70 0.28
CA PHE A 194 14.75 15.13 -0.17
C PHE A 194 15.56 15.75 0.97
N GLY A 195 14.93 16.63 1.76
CA GLY A 195 15.50 17.26 2.95
C GLY A 195 16.91 17.88 2.78
N ALA A 196 17.57 18.15 3.91
CA ALA A 196 18.94 18.70 3.91
C ALA A 196 20.00 17.76 3.31
N ARG A 197 19.69 16.46 3.20
CA ARG A 197 20.62 15.42 2.74
C ARG A 197 20.90 15.49 1.24
N HIS A 198 19.93 15.97 0.46
CA HIS A 198 20.01 15.98 -1.00
C HIS A 198 20.01 17.39 -1.61
N GLY A 199 20.04 18.45 -0.79
CA GLY A 199 20.15 19.83 -1.25
C GLY A 199 18.96 20.29 -2.11
N ILE A 200 17.80 19.69 -1.89
CA ILE A 200 16.51 20.06 -2.48
C ILE A 200 15.55 20.20 -1.30
N GLU A 201 14.96 21.38 -1.15
CA GLU A 201 13.96 21.60 -0.10
C GLU A 201 12.68 20.84 -0.41
N ASP A 202 12.14 20.21 0.64
CA ASP A 202 10.83 19.57 0.57
C ASP A 202 9.79 20.68 0.49
N GLU A 203 9.03 20.68 -0.61
CA GLU A 203 8.01 21.68 -0.91
C GLU A 203 6.85 20.94 -1.54
N VAL A 204 5.69 20.94 -0.88
CA VAL A 204 4.47 20.39 -1.45
C VAL A 204 3.54 21.54 -1.78
N LEU A 205 3.27 21.67 -3.07
CA LEU A 205 2.55 22.80 -3.67
C LEU A 205 1.03 22.56 -3.75
N PHE A 206 0.59 21.31 -3.58
CA PHE A 206 -0.84 20.97 -3.53
C PHE A 206 -1.39 20.99 -2.10
N VAL A 207 -2.70 21.22 -2.00
CA VAL A 207 -3.39 21.27 -0.71
C VAL A 207 -3.85 19.85 -0.33
N ASP A 208 -3.23 19.27 0.70
CA ASP A 208 -3.56 17.94 1.26
C ASP A 208 -4.72 17.95 2.27
N HIS A 209 -5.37 19.10 2.44
CA HIS A 209 -6.49 19.29 3.38
C HIS A 209 -7.60 20.12 2.72
N CYS A 210 -8.81 20.03 3.24
CA CYS A 210 -9.90 20.87 2.78
C CYS A 210 -9.67 22.34 3.21
N SER A 211 -9.39 23.22 2.24
CA SER A 211 -9.34 24.68 2.43
C SER A 211 -10.72 25.31 2.18
N ARG A 212 -10.89 26.59 2.49
CA ARG A 212 -12.13 27.33 2.22
C ARG A 212 -12.45 27.33 0.73
N GLU A 213 -11.46 27.63 -0.11
CA GLU A 213 -11.61 27.73 -1.56
C GLU A 213 -12.04 26.39 -2.16
N ILE A 214 -11.49 25.28 -1.66
CA ILE A 214 -11.88 23.93 -2.07
C ILE A 214 -13.30 23.64 -1.60
N GLN A 215 -13.59 23.86 -0.31
CA GLN A 215 -14.91 23.60 0.29
C GLN A 215 -16.03 24.34 -0.45
N ASP A 216 -15.80 25.59 -0.86
CA ASP A 216 -16.79 26.41 -1.57
C ASP A 216 -17.13 25.86 -2.97
N GLN A 217 -16.21 25.12 -3.59
CA GLN A 217 -16.40 24.49 -4.91
C GLN A 217 -16.96 23.07 -4.85
N LEU A 218 -16.87 22.41 -3.69
CA LEU A 218 -17.33 21.04 -3.52
C LEU A 218 -18.86 20.94 -3.52
N THR A 219 -19.38 19.99 -4.29
CA THR A 219 -20.76 19.53 -4.17
C THR A 219 -20.86 18.33 -3.21
N PRO A 220 -22.05 18.01 -2.68
CA PRO A 220 -22.21 16.80 -1.86
C PRO A 220 -21.80 15.50 -2.59
N ALA A 221 -21.97 15.46 -3.91
CA ALA A 221 -21.57 14.32 -4.74
C ALA A 221 -20.04 14.18 -4.83
N ASP A 222 -19.32 15.30 -4.96
CA ASP A 222 -17.84 15.29 -4.97
C ASP A 222 -17.28 14.79 -3.65
N VAL A 223 -17.86 15.22 -2.53
CA VAL A 223 -17.47 14.76 -1.19
C VAL A 223 -17.73 13.26 -1.04
N LEU A 224 -18.91 12.77 -1.44
CA LEU A 224 -19.22 11.35 -1.35
C LEU A 224 -18.26 10.50 -2.21
N LYS A 225 -17.91 10.98 -3.40
CA LYS A 225 -16.93 10.35 -4.29
C LYS A 225 -15.55 10.30 -3.65
N ALA A 226 -15.08 11.40 -3.04
CA ALA A 226 -13.81 11.45 -2.33
C ALA A 226 -13.75 10.44 -1.17
N LEU A 227 -14.83 10.30 -0.40
CA LEU A 227 -14.95 9.27 0.65
C LEU A 227 -14.85 7.86 0.06
N ARG A 228 -15.56 7.56 -1.03
CA ARG A 228 -15.49 6.24 -1.69
C ARG A 228 -14.08 5.89 -2.17
N GLU A 229 -13.42 6.83 -2.84
CA GLU A 229 -12.04 6.67 -3.32
C GLU A 229 -11.07 6.47 -2.14
N GLY A 230 -11.27 7.19 -1.05
CA GLY A 230 -10.50 7.01 0.18
C GLY A 230 -10.69 5.64 0.84
N ASN A 231 -11.92 5.12 0.89
CA ASN A 231 -12.16 3.75 1.37
C ASN A 231 -11.53 2.69 0.47
N LEU A 232 -11.54 2.89 -0.85
CA LEU A 232 -10.86 2.00 -1.78
C LEU A 232 -9.34 1.96 -1.53
N ARG A 233 -8.71 3.14 -1.33
CA ARG A 233 -7.28 3.22 -0.97
C ARG A 233 -6.98 2.53 0.35
N TYR A 234 -7.82 2.73 1.37
CA TYR A 234 -7.69 2.05 2.66
C TYR A 234 -7.73 0.52 2.51
N ARG A 235 -8.68 -0.02 1.75
CA ARG A 235 -8.81 -1.47 1.51
C ARG A 235 -7.62 -2.06 0.76
N ASN A 236 -7.05 -1.31 -0.18
CA ASN A 236 -5.92 -1.76 -0.99
C ASN A 236 -4.55 -1.54 -0.31
N GLY A 237 -4.50 -0.83 0.82
CA GLY A 237 -3.24 -0.46 1.47
C GLY A 237 -2.45 0.64 0.73
N GLU A 238 -3.15 1.44 -0.08
CA GLU A 238 -2.58 2.49 -0.95
C GLU A 238 -2.95 3.90 -0.44
N GLN A 239 -2.97 4.07 0.89
CA GLN A 239 -3.39 5.32 1.53
C GLN A 239 -2.48 6.49 1.15
N LEU A 240 -3.07 7.68 1.11
CA LEU A 240 -2.33 8.91 0.83
C LEU A 240 -1.27 9.15 1.90
N THR A 241 -0.08 9.52 1.45
CA THR A 241 0.94 10.03 2.36
C THR A 241 0.58 11.47 2.74
N ARG A 242 0.45 11.72 4.04
CA ARG A 242 0.22 13.06 4.57
C ARG A 242 1.30 13.46 5.56
N ASP A 243 1.76 14.70 5.47
CA ASP A 243 2.60 15.31 6.50
C ASP A 243 1.71 15.89 7.60
N ALA A 244 1.55 15.13 8.69
CA ALA A 244 0.73 15.56 9.83
C ALA A 244 1.20 16.87 10.47
N ALA A 245 2.51 17.17 10.43
CA ALA A 245 3.03 18.41 10.99
C ALA A 245 2.61 19.61 10.14
N ARG A 246 2.69 19.47 8.81
CA ARG A 246 2.20 20.50 7.88
C ARG A 246 0.69 20.66 7.99
N SER A 247 -0.08 19.57 7.95
CA SER A 247 -1.55 19.64 8.07
C SER A 247 -1.98 20.31 9.37
N ARG A 248 -1.30 20.02 10.49
CA ARG A 248 -1.56 20.68 11.78
C ARG A 248 -1.30 22.19 11.71
N SER A 249 -0.18 22.62 11.13
CA SER A 249 0.12 24.05 11.00
C SER A 249 -0.87 24.76 10.08
N ALA A 250 -1.27 24.12 8.98
CA ALA A 250 -2.22 24.70 8.00
C ALA A 250 -3.64 24.85 8.56
N THR A 251 -4.08 23.89 9.38
CA THR A 251 -5.43 23.88 9.99
C THR A 251 -5.52 24.62 11.33
N ALA A 252 -4.38 25.10 11.87
CA ALA A 252 -4.34 25.76 13.17
C ALA A 252 -5.08 27.11 13.19
N THR A 253 -5.12 27.82 12.07
CA THR A 253 -5.74 29.16 11.97
C THR A 253 -7.22 29.10 11.59
N GLY A 254 -7.73 27.94 11.17
CA GLY A 254 -9.11 27.73 10.76
C GLY A 254 -9.32 26.35 10.13
N GLN A 255 -10.56 25.85 10.17
CA GLN A 255 -10.94 24.54 9.65
C GLN A 255 -12.12 24.67 8.68
N TYR A 256 -12.10 23.90 7.60
CA TYR A 256 -13.10 23.94 6.53
C TYR A 256 -13.54 22.52 6.14
N PRO A 257 -14.13 21.75 7.07
CA PRO A 257 -14.42 20.35 6.84
C PRO A 257 -15.48 20.18 5.75
N MET A 258 -15.23 19.26 4.82
CA MET A 258 -16.15 18.97 3.72
C MET A 258 -17.39 18.20 4.17
N ALA A 259 -17.29 17.45 5.28
CA ALA A 259 -18.35 16.59 5.78
C ALA A 259 -18.40 16.53 7.32
N VAL A 260 -19.56 16.14 7.84
CA VAL A 260 -19.74 15.67 9.21
C VAL A 260 -20.13 14.20 9.19
N LEU A 261 -19.37 13.38 9.90
CA LEU A 261 -19.56 11.93 9.97
C LEU A 261 -20.05 11.55 11.36
N LEU A 262 -21.30 11.10 11.46
CA LEU A 262 -21.85 10.48 12.66
C LEU A 262 -21.60 8.97 12.59
N SER A 263 -20.66 8.47 13.37
CA SER A 263 -20.26 7.06 13.35
C SER A 263 -20.34 6.39 14.73
N CYS A 264 -20.30 5.06 14.74
CA CYS A 264 -20.19 4.30 15.98
C CYS A 264 -18.83 4.50 16.67
N ILE A 265 -18.78 4.34 18.00
CA ILE A 265 -17.54 4.40 18.81
C ILE A 265 -16.61 3.18 18.62
N ASP A 266 -16.83 2.35 17.58
CA ASP A 266 -16.04 1.15 17.30
C ASP A 266 -14.56 1.48 17.05
N SER A 267 -13.66 0.93 17.86
CA SER A 267 -12.22 1.19 17.78
C SER A 267 -11.56 0.66 16.51
N ARG A 268 -12.25 -0.20 15.74
CA ARG A 268 -11.78 -0.80 14.48
C ARG A 268 -12.26 -0.04 13.25
N ALA A 269 -13.12 0.96 13.43
CA ALA A 269 -13.71 1.73 12.33
C ALA A 269 -13.58 3.26 12.51
N PRO A 270 -12.38 3.81 12.81
CA PRO A 270 -12.19 5.26 12.82
C PRO A 270 -12.38 5.82 11.40
N THR A 271 -13.29 6.77 11.25
CA THR A 271 -13.72 7.32 9.95
C THR A 271 -12.57 7.93 9.16
N GLU A 272 -11.66 8.61 9.83
CA GLU A 272 -10.50 9.27 9.25
C GLU A 272 -9.55 8.25 8.61
N LEU A 273 -9.44 7.05 9.18
CA LEU A 273 -8.62 5.98 8.61
C LEU A 273 -9.36 5.24 7.49
N VAL A 274 -10.62 4.87 7.77
CA VAL A 274 -11.46 4.05 6.89
C VAL A 274 -11.74 4.77 5.56
N PHE A 275 -11.81 6.10 5.58
CA PHE A 275 -11.97 6.94 4.40
C PHE A 275 -10.67 7.61 3.94
N ASP A 276 -9.52 7.24 4.53
CA ASP A 276 -8.22 7.84 4.23
C ASP A 276 -8.29 9.38 4.15
N LEU A 277 -8.63 10.03 5.27
CA LEU A 277 -8.82 11.49 5.42
C LEU A 277 -7.73 12.12 6.30
N GLY A 278 -7.47 13.41 6.06
CA GLY A 278 -6.50 14.22 6.78
C GLY A 278 -7.09 15.04 7.92
N LEU A 279 -6.22 15.77 8.61
CA LEU A 279 -6.64 16.72 9.65
C LEU A 279 -7.45 17.87 9.02
N GLY A 280 -8.60 18.19 9.60
CA GLY A 280 -9.47 19.28 9.15
C GLY A 280 -10.40 18.93 7.99
N ASP A 281 -10.30 17.73 7.41
CA ASP A 281 -11.14 17.30 6.29
C ASP A 281 -12.59 17.06 6.70
N ILE A 282 -12.82 16.55 7.91
CA ILE A 282 -14.16 16.24 8.42
C ILE A 282 -14.34 16.66 9.88
N PHE A 283 -15.59 16.84 10.28
CA PHE A 283 -15.98 16.71 11.67
C PHE A 283 -16.40 15.27 11.96
N SER A 284 -15.74 14.65 12.94
CA SER A 284 -16.00 13.27 13.36
C SER A 284 -16.81 13.26 14.66
N VAL A 285 -18.05 12.79 14.59
CA VAL A 285 -18.94 12.62 15.74
C VAL A 285 -19.09 11.13 16.01
N ARG A 286 -18.60 10.67 17.17
CA ARG A 286 -18.55 9.24 17.49
C ARG A 286 -19.40 8.91 18.71
N VAL A 287 -20.46 8.14 18.51
CA VAL A 287 -21.41 7.76 19.57
C VAL A 287 -21.76 6.28 19.42
N ALA A 288 -21.82 5.51 20.50
CA ALA A 288 -22.23 4.11 20.45
C ALA A 288 -23.58 3.95 19.73
N GLY A 289 -23.64 3.06 18.73
CA GLY A 289 -24.82 2.85 17.90
C GLY A 289 -25.19 4.04 17.01
N ASN A 290 -24.28 5.01 16.81
CA ASN A 290 -24.46 6.17 15.93
C ASN A 290 -25.80 6.91 16.14
N ILE A 291 -26.27 6.95 17.39
CA ILE A 291 -27.54 7.56 17.80
C ILE A 291 -27.45 9.09 17.82
N THR A 292 -28.62 9.74 17.83
CA THR A 292 -28.72 11.20 17.91
C THR A 292 -29.09 11.66 19.31
N SER A 293 -28.73 12.90 19.62
CA SER A 293 -29.14 13.62 20.81
C SER A 293 -29.10 15.12 20.49
N PRO A 294 -29.69 16.01 21.32
CA PRO A 294 -29.61 17.45 21.07
C PRO A 294 -28.19 17.98 20.89
N LYS A 295 -27.20 17.40 21.60
CA LYS A 295 -25.78 17.77 21.47
C LYS A 295 -25.15 17.30 20.15
N VAL A 296 -25.56 16.13 19.67
CA VAL A 296 -25.12 15.59 18.37
C VAL A 296 -25.72 16.42 17.23
N LEU A 297 -27.02 16.68 17.28
CA LEU A 297 -27.72 17.52 16.31
C LEU A 297 -27.12 18.93 16.27
N GLY A 298 -26.91 19.58 17.42
CA GLY A 298 -26.27 20.89 17.48
C GLY A 298 -24.85 20.91 16.88
N SER A 299 -24.07 19.84 17.09
CA SER A 299 -22.75 19.70 16.45
C SER A 299 -22.86 19.60 14.92
N MET A 300 -23.86 18.89 14.42
CA MET A 300 -24.11 18.74 12.98
C MET A 300 -24.66 20.03 12.35
N GLU A 301 -25.57 20.73 13.03
CA GLU A 301 -26.07 22.04 12.64
C GLU A 301 -24.95 23.07 12.54
N TYR A 302 -24.04 23.08 13.51
CA TYR A 302 -22.85 23.91 13.43
C TYR A 302 -21.97 23.51 12.23
N SER A 303 -21.75 22.20 12.04
CA SER A 303 -20.92 21.68 10.96
C SER A 303 -21.40 22.12 9.57
N CYS A 304 -22.71 22.01 9.31
CA CYS A 304 -23.29 22.34 8.00
C CYS A 304 -23.67 23.82 7.88
N GLY A 305 -24.32 24.38 8.90
CA GLY A 305 -24.88 25.73 8.87
C GLY A 305 -23.86 26.84 9.13
N VAL A 306 -22.80 26.56 9.90
CA VAL A 306 -21.77 27.56 10.25
C VAL A 306 -20.45 27.26 9.54
N ALA A 307 -19.95 26.04 9.63
CA ALA A 307 -18.66 25.66 9.07
C ALA A 307 -18.71 25.27 7.58
N GLY A 308 -19.90 25.12 7.00
CA GLY A 308 -20.08 24.94 5.54
C GLY A 308 -19.92 23.52 4.99
N ALA A 309 -19.92 22.49 5.86
CA ALA A 309 -19.83 21.09 5.43
C ALA A 309 -20.97 20.72 4.47
N LYS A 310 -20.64 20.02 3.39
CA LYS A 310 -21.53 19.67 2.27
C LYS A 310 -22.18 18.30 2.40
N LEU A 311 -21.69 17.45 3.29
CA LEU A 311 -22.20 16.09 3.46
C LEU A 311 -22.38 15.76 4.94
N VAL A 312 -23.53 15.16 5.26
CA VAL A 312 -23.78 14.42 6.50
C VAL A 312 -23.74 12.94 6.15
N LEU A 313 -22.83 12.19 6.75
CA LEU A 313 -22.77 10.74 6.61
C LEU A 313 -23.06 10.07 7.95
N VAL A 314 -24.08 9.23 8.00
CA VAL A 314 -24.41 8.41 9.17
C VAL A 314 -23.89 6.99 8.91
N MET A 315 -22.90 6.56 9.70
CA MET A 315 -22.20 5.29 9.47
C MET A 315 -22.37 4.33 10.65
N GLY A 316 -23.07 3.24 10.39
CA GLY A 316 -23.08 2.04 11.23
C GLY A 316 -21.99 1.05 10.79
N HIS A 317 -21.91 -0.10 11.45
CA HIS A 317 -21.00 -1.17 11.07
C HIS A 317 -21.53 -2.55 11.44
N THR A 318 -21.02 -3.58 10.76
CA THR A 318 -21.34 -4.97 11.10
C THR A 318 -20.76 -5.36 12.46
N ARG A 319 -21.41 -6.31 13.12
CA ARG A 319 -21.04 -6.82 14.46
C ARG A 319 -20.94 -5.71 15.51
N CYS A 320 -21.90 -4.79 15.50
CA CYS A 320 -21.97 -3.68 16.45
C CYS A 320 -22.43 -4.13 17.84
N GLY A 321 -21.56 -4.00 18.84
CA GLY A 321 -21.86 -4.42 20.22
C GLY A 321 -23.06 -3.70 20.83
N ALA A 322 -23.27 -2.42 20.53
CA ALA A 322 -24.43 -1.67 21.03
C ALA A 322 -25.75 -2.18 20.43
N VAL A 323 -25.75 -2.50 19.13
CA VAL A 323 -26.92 -3.08 18.44
C VAL A 323 -27.18 -4.51 18.91
N THR A 324 -26.14 -5.32 19.07
CA THR A 324 -26.24 -6.66 19.63
C THR A 324 -26.86 -6.63 21.04
N GLU A 325 -26.39 -5.75 21.91
CA GLU A 325 -26.95 -5.61 23.26
C GLU A 325 -28.42 -5.17 23.22
N ALA A 326 -28.77 -4.20 22.36
CA ALA A 326 -30.14 -3.73 22.21
C ALA A 326 -31.11 -4.84 21.80
N VAL A 327 -30.71 -5.65 20.82
CA VAL A 327 -31.48 -6.82 20.37
C VAL A 327 -31.52 -7.90 21.45
N HIS A 328 -30.40 -8.19 22.10
CA HIS A 328 -30.31 -9.22 23.14
C HIS A 328 -31.27 -8.96 24.30
N ARG A 329 -31.37 -7.70 24.76
CA ARG A 329 -32.31 -7.30 25.83
C ARG A 329 -33.76 -7.49 25.43
N LEU A 330 -34.13 -7.26 24.17
CA LEU A 330 -35.48 -7.51 23.67
C LEU A 330 -35.82 -9.01 23.60
N VAL A 331 -34.85 -9.85 23.21
CA VAL A 331 -35.06 -11.30 23.06
C VAL A 331 -35.15 -12.01 24.41
N HIS A 332 -34.20 -11.75 25.31
CA HIS A 332 -34.07 -12.53 26.55
C HIS A 332 -34.76 -11.88 27.75
N SER A 333 -35.23 -10.62 27.64
CA SER A 333 -35.70 -9.80 28.77
C SER A 333 -34.70 -9.77 29.93
N GLN A 334 -33.41 -9.97 29.63
CA GLN A 334 -32.31 -10.02 30.60
C GLN A 334 -31.21 -9.07 30.17
N VAL A 335 -30.72 -8.31 31.16
CA VAL A 335 -29.56 -7.45 30.99
C VAL A 335 -28.30 -8.31 31.07
N ASN A 336 -27.41 -8.18 30.10
CA ASN A 336 -26.12 -8.85 30.16
C ASN A 336 -25.39 -8.40 31.44
N PRO A 337 -24.94 -9.32 32.33
CA PRO A 337 -24.32 -8.96 33.62
C PRO A 337 -23.15 -7.99 33.50
N LYS A 338 -22.40 -8.05 32.39
CA LYS A 338 -21.29 -7.12 32.11
C LYS A 338 -21.74 -5.69 31.85
N THR A 339 -22.96 -5.53 31.35
CA THR A 339 -23.58 -4.24 31.00
C THR A 339 -24.56 -3.73 32.06
N ALA A 340 -24.95 -4.60 32.99
CA ALA A 340 -25.86 -4.27 34.10
C ALA A 340 -25.28 -3.21 35.05
N MET A 341 -23.96 -3.05 35.07
CA MET A 341 -23.25 -2.06 35.89
C MET A 341 -23.13 -0.68 35.22
N CYS A 342 -23.68 -0.49 34.01
CA CYS A 342 -23.54 0.76 33.28
C CYS A 342 -24.78 1.66 33.48
N ASP A 343 -24.61 2.78 34.21
CA ASP A 343 -25.72 3.68 34.58
C ASP A 343 -26.42 4.36 33.38
N HIS A 344 -25.69 4.65 32.31
CA HIS A 344 -26.20 5.45 31.18
C HIS A 344 -26.46 4.65 29.91
N LEU A 345 -26.13 3.35 29.90
CA LEU A 345 -26.23 2.52 28.69
C LEU A 345 -27.68 2.35 28.22
N GLU A 346 -28.65 2.41 29.14
CA GLU A 346 -30.06 2.29 28.81
C GLU A 346 -30.53 3.39 27.83
N SER A 347 -29.99 4.60 27.93
CA SER A 347 -30.31 5.68 26.98
C SER A 347 -29.90 5.31 25.54
N ILE A 348 -28.75 4.66 25.36
CA ILE A 348 -28.26 4.23 24.05
C ILE A 348 -29.07 3.04 23.54
N VAL A 349 -29.29 2.05 24.40
CA VAL A 349 -29.99 0.82 24.03
C VAL A 349 -31.44 1.11 23.62
N SER A 350 -32.15 1.91 24.42
CA SER A 350 -33.55 2.28 24.14
C SER A 350 -33.72 3.05 22.82
N ASP A 351 -32.75 3.88 22.44
CA ASP A 351 -32.75 4.54 21.13
C ASP A 351 -32.55 3.54 19.99
N ILE A 352 -31.59 2.62 20.12
CA ILE A 352 -31.34 1.59 19.10
C ILE A 352 -32.53 0.61 18.98
N GLN A 353 -33.20 0.29 20.08
CA GLN A 353 -34.35 -0.62 20.09
C GLN A 353 -35.52 -0.13 19.22
N LYS A 354 -35.63 1.18 18.97
CA LYS A 354 -36.60 1.75 18.03
C LYS A 354 -36.40 1.24 16.59
N ALA A 355 -35.19 0.76 16.26
CA ALA A 355 -34.88 0.14 14.98
C ALA A 355 -35.30 -1.33 14.86
N VAL A 356 -35.77 -1.95 15.94
CA VAL A 356 -36.21 -3.34 15.98
C VAL A 356 -37.74 -3.37 15.95
N ASP A 357 -38.32 -3.65 14.78
CA ASP A 357 -39.77 -3.86 14.69
C ASP A 357 -40.18 -5.27 15.15
N ARG A 358 -41.50 -5.48 15.30
CA ARG A 358 -42.06 -6.74 15.81
C ARG A 358 -41.78 -7.94 14.90
N ASP A 359 -41.78 -7.75 13.58
CA ASP A 359 -41.53 -8.84 12.62
C ASP A 359 -40.06 -9.25 12.65
N MET A 360 -39.16 -8.26 12.69
CA MET A 360 -37.72 -8.47 12.83
C MET A 360 -37.38 -9.17 14.14
N LEU A 361 -37.97 -8.73 15.26
CA LEU A 361 -37.77 -9.38 16.55
C LEU A 361 -38.21 -10.85 16.52
N ARG A 362 -39.37 -11.15 15.94
CA ARG A 362 -39.86 -12.52 15.78
C ARG A 362 -38.87 -13.39 14.99
N ARG A 363 -38.40 -12.89 13.84
CA ARG A 363 -37.41 -13.59 13.01
C ARG A 363 -36.11 -13.85 13.77
N ILE A 364 -35.66 -12.89 14.59
CA ILE A 364 -34.44 -13.04 15.41
C ILE A 364 -34.62 -14.14 16.46
N ILE A 365 -35.79 -14.21 17.12
CA ILE A 365 -36.10 -15.24 18.13
C ILE A 365 -36.12 -16.63 17.50
N GLU A 366 -36.67 -16.77 16.29
CA GLU A 366 -36.81 -18.04 15.58
C GLU A 366 -35.51 -18.48 14.85
N ALA A 367 -34.55 -17.58 14.70
CA ALA A 367 -33.30 -17.80 13.94
C ALA A 367 -32.24 -18.60 14.72
N THR A 368 -31.41 -19.32 13.96
CA THR A 368 -30.18 -19.93 14.49
C THR A 368 -29.15 -18.88 14.90
N PRO A 369 -28.14 -19.21 15.73
CA PRO A 369 -27.11 -18.25 16.15
C PRO A 369 -26.39 -17.54 14.98
N ASP A 370 -26.12 -18.25 13.89
CA ASP A 370 -25.46 -17.66 12.71
C ASP A 370 -26.40 -16.71 11.94
N GLU A 371 -27.68 -17.05 11.83
CA GLU A 371 -28.70 -16.19 11.20
C GLU A 371 -28.98 -14.94 12.05
N GLN A 372 -28.94 -15.06 13.38
CA GLN A 372 -29.09 -13.92 14.29
C GLN A 372 -28.03 -12.84 14.03
N ILE A 373 -26.78 -13.23 13.75
CA ILE A 373 -25.71 -12.26 13.42
C ILE A 373 -26.10 -11.43 12.19
N ILE A 374 -26.61 -12.09 11.14
CA ILE A 374 -27.02 -11.43 9.90
C ILE A 374 -28.23 -10.51 10.16
N LEU A 375 -29.19 -10.95 10.96
CA LEU A 375 -30.36 -10.15 11.32
C LEU A 375 -29.98 -8.93 12.18
N ILE A 376 -29.04 -9.07 13.10
CA ILE A 376 -28.51 -7.96 13.92
C ILE A 376 -27.80 -6.93 13.02
N ASP A 377 -27.04 -7.37 12.02
CA ASP A 377 -26.43 -6.45 11.04
C ASP A 377 -27.50 -5.70 10.22
N ARG A 378 -28.66 -6.34 9.94
CA ARG A 378 -29.81 -5.64 9.34
C ARG A 378 -30.44 -4.62 10.28
N VAL A 379 -30.51 -4.91 11.59
CA VAL A 379 -30.92 -3.92 12.60
C VAL A 379 -29.98 -2.72 12.57
N ALA A 380 -28.67 -2.94 12.46
CA ALA A 380 -27.69 -1.85 12.36
C ALA A 380 -27.95 -0.96 11.13
N ARG A 381 -28.23 -1.55 9.96
CA ARG A 381 -28.64 -0.81 8.76
C ARG A 381 -29.93 -0.02 8.98
N ARG A 382 -30.94 -0.63 9.59
CA ARG A 382 -32.23 0.03 9.87
C ARG A 382 -32.05 1.19 10.86
N ASN A 383 -31.19 1.02 11.86
CA ASN A 383 -30.85 2.07 12.82
C ASN A 383 -30.21 3.29 12.12
N VAL A 384 -29.27 3.08 11.19
CA VAL A 384 -28.72 4.17 10.36
C VAL A 384 -29.82 4.91 9.60
N ALA A 385 -30.75 4.18 8.97
CA ALA A 385 -31.87 4.80 8.25
C ALA A 385 -32.76 5.64 9.17
N LEU A 386 -33.16 5.11 10.33
CA LEU A 386 -33.98 5.85 11.29
C LEU A 386 -33.25 7.05 11.89
N VAL A 387 -31.94 6.97 12.08
CA VAL A 387 -31.14 8.11 12.52
C VAL A 387 -31.15 9.22 11.47
N MET A 388 -31.05 8.90 10.18
CA MET A 388 -31.18 9.88 9.10
C MET A 388 -32.56 10.55 9.11
N ASP A 389 -33.63 9.77 9.25
CA ASP A 389 -35.00 10.29 9.36
C ASP A 389 -35.10 11.24 10.57
N SER A 390 -34.60 10.80 11.73
CA SER A 390 -34.59 11.56 12.98
C SER A 390 -33.82 12.88 12.88
N ILE A 391 -32.69 12.92 12.15
CA ILE A 391 -31.92 14.14 11.92
C ILE A 391 -32.78 15.18 11.21
N LEU A 392 -33.46 14.76 10.15
CA LEU A 392 -34.32 15.64 9.37
C LEU A 392 -35.57 16.05 10.16
N GLU A 393 -36.16 15.13 10.91
CA GLU A 393 -37.33 15.37 11.74
C GLU A 393 -37.07 16.41 12.84
N GLN A 394 -35.93 16.31 13.51
CA GLN A 394 -35.62 17.09 14.71
C GLN A 394 -34.82 18.37 14.43
N SER A 395 -34.16 18.48 13.26
CA SER A 395 -33.42 19.69 12.87
C SER A 395 -34.00 20.33 11.61
N SER A 396 -34.72 21.45 11.80
CA SER A 396 -35.21 22.27 10.69
C SER A 396 -34.07 22.90 9.88
N VAL A 397 -32.91 23.16 10.50
CA VAL A 397 -31.72 23.70 9.85
C VAL A 397 -31.16 22.69 8.85
N LEU A 398 -30.88 21.46 9.31
CA LEU A 398 -30.33 20.42 8.43
C LEU A 398 -31.33 20.02 7.34
N ARG A 399 -32.62 19.95 7.68
CA ARG A 399 -33.69 19.71 6.69
C ARG A 399 -33.70 20.79 5.60
N GLY A 400 -33.74 22.06 5.98
CA GLY A 400 -33.77 23.15 4.99
C GLY A 400 -32.52 23.18 4.11
N LEU A 401 -31.34 22.87 4.67
CA LEU A 401 -30.11 22.75 3.88
C LEU A 401 -30.17 21.58 2.89
N ALA A 402 -30.69 20.42 3.31
CA ALA A 402 -30.84 19.25 2.45
C ALA A 402 -31.86 19.49 1.32
N GLU A 403 -33.03 20.07 1.65
CA GLU A 403 -34.08 20.40 0.67
C GLU A 403 -33.60 21.43 -0.37
N SER A 404 -32.72 22.36 0.04
CA SER A 404 -32.10 23.33 -0.87
C SER A 404 -30.94 22.76 -1.71
N GLY A 405 -30.56 21.50 -1.50
CA GLY A 405 -29.43 20.84 -2.18
C GLY A 405 -28.04 21.30 -1.72
N LYS A 406 -27.95 22.13 -0.68
CA LYS A 406 -26.66 22.61 -0.14
C LYS A 406 -25.88 21.52 0.59
N ILE A 407 -26.59 20.55 1.18
CA ILE A 407 -26.00 19.36 1.78
C ILE A 407 -26.71 18.10 1.30
N ALA A 408 -26.03 16.96 1.41
CA ALA A 408 -26.67 15.65 1.32
C ALA A 408 -26.58 14.90 2.65
N ILE A 409 -27.56 14.03 2.92
CA ILE A 409 -27.54 13.07 4.02
C ILE A 409 -27.46 11.67 3.43
N VAL A 410 -26.43 10.91 3.81
CA VAL A 410 -26.15 9.57 3.27
C VAL A 410 -25.94 8.58 4.41
N GLY A 411 -26.46 7.37 4.24
CA GLY A 411 -26.27 6.26 5.15
C GLY A 411 -25.14 5.35 4.69
N ALA A 412 -24.41 4.78 5.64
CA ALA A 412 -23.31 3.85 5.38
C ALA A 412 -23.32 2.67 6.36
N ILE A 413 -23.00 1.48 5.87
CA ILE A 413 -22.63 0.33 6.70
C ILE A 413 -21.20 -0.09 6.37
N TYR A 414 -20.31 0.05 7.35
CA TYR A 414 -18.95 -0.45 7.27
C TYR A 414 -18.89 -1.93 7.66
N ASN A 415 -18.33 -2.76 6.79
CA ASN A 415 -18.07 -4.16 7.09
C ASN A 415 -16.72 -4.29 7.79
N VAL A 416 -16.74 -4.61 9.09
CA VAL A 416 -15.51 -4.70 9.91
C VAL A 416 -14.54 -5.81 9.47
N ALA A 417 -15.00 -6.79 8.68
CA ALA A 417 -14.18 -7.89 8.20
C ALA A 417 -13.53 -7.61 6.84
N SER A 418 -14.27 -7.01 5.90
CA SER A 418 -13.76 -6.74 4.55
C SER A 418 -13.23 -5.32 4.34
N GLY A 419 -13.53 -4.39 5.24
CA GLY A 419 -13.20 -2.97 5.10
C GLY A 419 -14.11 -2.22 4.12
N GLU A 420 -15.10 -2.90 3.54
CA GLU A 420 -16.02 -2.34 2.55
C GLU A 420 -17.11 -1.47 3.18
N ILE A 421 -17.58 -0.47 2.43
CA ILE A 421 -18.69 0.38 2.81
C ILE A 421 -19.83 0.22 1.82
N ASP A 422 -20.99 -0.15 2.35
CA ASP A 422 -22.27 -0.15 1.64
C ASP A 422 -22.99 1.17 1.90
N LEU A 423 -23.07 2.02 0.87
CA LEU A 423 -23.69 3.34 0.89
C LEU A 423 -25.14 3.25 0.40
N PHE A 424 -26.02 4.00 1.04
CA PHE A 424 -27.41 4.15 0.60
C PHE A 424 -27.90 5.58 0.86
N PRO A 425 -28.65 6.18 -0.09
CA PRO A 425 -29.04 7.58 0.01
C PRO A 425 -30.27 7.71 0.92
N HIS A 426 -30.46 8.90 1.51
CA HIS A 426 -31.74 9.24 2.11
C HIS A 426 -32.76 9.59 1.00
N LEU A 427 -34.06 9.40 1.26
CA LEU A 427 -35.12 9.65 0.27
C LEU A 427 -35.18 11.11 -0.23
N LEU A 428 -34.77 12.07 0.60
CA LEU A 428 -34.71 13.50 0.24
C LEU A 428 -33.49 13.87 -0.62
N THR A 429 -32.50 12.99 -0.74
CA THR A 429 -31.28 13.26 -1.51
C THR A 429 -31.36 12.59 -2.88
N GLN A 430 -31.60 13.40 -3.93
CA GLN A 430 -31.55 12.95 -5.32
C GLN A 430 -30.10 12.93 -5.82
N PHE A 431 -29.35 11.88 -5.52
CA PHE A 431 -28.06 11.60 -6.17
C PHE A 431 -28.07 10.18 -6.71
N ASP A 432 -27.61 10.01 -7.94
CA ASP A 432 -27.39 8.67 -8.49
C ASP A 432 -26.10 8.10 -7.89
N LEU A 433 -26.23 7.07 -7.03
CA LEU A 433 -25.09 6.36 -6.49
C LEU A 433 -24.33 5.57 -7.57
N ALA A 434 -24.95 5.34 -8.73
CA ALA A 434 -24.38 4.59 -9.84
C ALA A 434 -23.37 5.39 -10.68
N ASP A 435 -23.53 6.71 -10.83
CA ASP A 435 -22.65 7.57 -11.65
C ASP A 435 -21.27 7.85 -11.02
N THR A 436 -20.97 7.21 -9.89
CA THR A 436 -19.67 7.30 -9.19
C THR A 436 -18.93 5.95 -9.19
N ASP A 437 -19.11 5.15 -10.23
CA ASP A 437 -18.47 3.86 -10.39
C ASP A 437 -16.93 3.97 -10.51
N VAL A 438 -16.23 3.56 -9.44
CA VAL A 438 -14.75 3.43 -9.39
C VAL A 438 -14.31 1.98 -9.66
N SER A 439 -15.20 1.13 -10.19
CA SER A 439 -14.91 -0.30 -10.40
C SER A 439 -13.99 -0.63 -11.58
N THR A 440 -13.33 0.34 -12.21
CA THR A 440 -12.34 0.02 -13.24
C THR A 440 -11.09 -0.57 -12.57
N PRO A 441 -10.74 -1.85 -12.84
CA PRO A 441 -9.47 -2.39 -12.39
C PRO A 441 -8.38 -1.61 -13.12
N ILE A 442 -7.46 -1.00 -12.36
CA ILE A 442 -6.20 -0.49 -12.91
C ILE A 442 -5.48 -1.71 -13.49
N LYS A 443 -5.40 -1.76 -14.82
CA LYS A 443 -4.67 -2.80 -15.56
C LYS A 443 -3.17 -2.61 -15.49
#